data_AF-A0A3A5VD84-F1
#
_entry.id   AF-A0A3A5VD84-F1
#
_cell.length_a   1.000
_cell.length_b   1.000
_cell.length_c   1.000
_cell.angle_alpha   90.00
_cell.angle_beta   90.00
_cell.angle_gamma   90.00
#
_symmetry.space_group_name_H-M   'P 1'
#
loop_
_entity.id
_entity.type
_entity.pdbx_description
1 polymer ?
#
loop_
_entity_poly.entity_id
_entity_poly.type
_entity_poly.pdbx_seq_one_letter_code
_entity_poly.pdbx_strand_id
1 'polypeptide(L)'
;MAKRLTKALRGKRRWVGLVTAHSLQSRNEIERKVEGIMKELNLSKAPRLMDFFRPDSETSRHFCSQNPNGPREVGVMILRIAHEDTPSLRAALSEPTALETHGMMTYTTSGKIRLVRERMGIARPKRNND
;
A
#
# COMPACT_ATOMS: atom_id res chain seq x y z
N MET A 1 21.74 -21.21 -6.21
CA MET A 1 20.68 -20.19 -6.42
C MET A 1 19.33 -20.87 -6.44
N ALA A 2 18.37 -20.47 -5.62
CA ALA A 2 17.03 -21.06 -5.63
C ALA A 2 16.37 -20.83 -7.01
N LYS A 3 15.94 -21.91 -7.66
CA LYS A 3 15.34 -21.86 -9.01
C LYS A 3 14.05 -21.04 -8.94
N ARG A 4 14.00 -19.95 -9.71
CA ARG A 4 12.83 -19.05 -9.76
C ARG A 4 11.60 -19.86 -10.22
N LEU A 5 10.59 -20.04 -9.36
CA LEU A 5 9.34 -20.75 -9.71
C LEU A 5 8.80 -20.28 -11.07
N THR A 6 8.17 -21.16 -11.86
CA THR A 6 7.55 -20.74 -13.12
C THR A 6 6.41 -19.75 -12.85
N LYS A 7 6.00 -18.96 -13.86
CA LYS A 7 4.90 -18.01 -13.69
C LYS A 7 3.61 -18.69 -13.21
N ALA A 8 3.35 -19.92 -13.65
CA ALA A 8 2.19 -20.71 -13.26
C ALA A 8 2.25 -21.14 -11.78
N LEU A 9 3.44 -21.42 -11.26
CA LEU A 9 3.65 -21.91 -9.88
C LEU A 9 3.82 -20.77 -8.85
N ARG A 10 4.00 -19.53 -9.29
CA ARG A 10 4.05 -18.39 -8.37
C ARG A 10 2.63 -17.98 -7.98
N GLY A 11 2.33 -18.07 -6.69
CA GLY A 11 1.05 -17.63 -6.13
C GLY A 11 0.63 -16.24 -6.63
N LYS A 12 -0.68 -16.09 -6.92
CA LYS A 12 -1.25 -14.84 -7.41
C LYS A 12 -1.21 -13.78 -6.31
N ARG A 13 -0.84 -12.55 -6.69
CA ARG A 13 -0.72 -11.41 -5.77
C ARG A 13 -1.34 -10.16 -6.35
N ARG A 14 -1.61 -9.20 -5.47
CA ARG A 14 -1.99 -7.84 -5.85
C ARG A 14 -1.11 -6.83 -5.13
N TRP A 15 -1.00 -5.68 -5.78
CA TRP A 15 -0.39 -4.48 -5.26
C TRP A 15 -1.51 -3.52 -4.91
N VAL A 16 -1.54 -3.06 -3.68
CA VAL A 16 -2.54 -2.13 -3.15
C VAL A 16 -1.82 -0.85 -2.77
N GLY A 17 -2.25 0.26 -3.36
CA GLY A 17 -1.82 1.59 -2.97
C GLY A 17 -2.78 2.14 -1.92
N LEU A 18 -2.24 2.61 -0.80
CA LEU A 18 -3.01 3.15 0.31
C LEU A 18 -2.50 4.53 0.70
N VAL A 19 -3.41 5.34 1.24
CA VAL A 19 -3.08 6.56 1.97
C VAL A 19 -3.10 6.26 3.47
N THR A 20 -2.23 6.93 4.23
CA THR A 20 -2.11 6.75 5.68
C THR A 20 -2.37 8.07 6.39
N ALA A 21 -3.01 7.99 7.56
CA ALA A 21 -3.30 9.16 8.38
C ALA A 21 -2.01 9.88 8.78
N HIS A 22 -2.12 11.18 9.06
CA HIS A 22 -0.98 12.01 9.47
C HIS A 22 -0.30 11.50 10.74
N SER A 23 -1.00 10.77 11.60
CA SER A 23 -0.43 10.21 12.84
C SER A 23 0.61 9.11 12.61
N LEU A 24 0.66 8.49 11.43
CA LEU A 24 1.57 7.37 11.14
C LEU A 24 2.83 7.87 10.44
N GLN A 25 3.92 7.97 11.22
CA GLN A 25 5.14 8.65 10.81
C GLN A 25 6.32 7.70 10.60
N SER A 26 6.24 6.45 11.08
CA SER A 26 7.33 5.48 10.89
C SER A 26 6.89 4.22 10.16
N ARG A 27 7.84 3.63 9.41
CA ARG A 27 7.61 2.34 8.73
C ARG A 27 7.20 1.24 9.72
N ASN A 28 7.79 1.25 10.91
CA ASN A 28 7.52 0.27 11.95
C ASN A 28 6.10 0.42 12.54
N GLU A 29 5.60 1.65 12.71
CA GLU A 29 4.19 1.89 13.06
C GLU A 29 3.23 1.35 12.00
N ILE A 30 3.53 1.61 10.72
CA ILE A 30 2.73 1.10 9.61
C ILE A 30 2.71 -0.43 9.63
N GLU A 31 3.87 -1.07 9.76
CA GLU A 31 3.97 -2.53 9.76
C GLU A 31 3.17 -3.14 10.91
N ARG A 32 3.25 -2.58 12.13
CA ARG A 32 2.42 -3.01 13.27
C ARG A 32 0.92 -2.81 13.03
N LYS A 33 0.53 -1.64 12.52
CA LYS A 33 -0.89 -1.32 12.28
C LYS A 33 -1.48 -2.22 11.18
N VAL A 34 -0.73 -2.42 10.11
CA VAL A 34 -1.07 -3.35 9.03
C VAL A 34 -1.23 -4.75 9.61
N GLU A 35 -0.25 -5.26 10.38
CA GLU A 35 -0.34 -6.59 11.00
C GLU A 35 -1.61 -6.77 11.85
N GLY A 36 -1.98 -5.75 12.65
CA GLY A 36 -3.23 -5.76 13.41
C GLY A 36 -4.47 -5.93 12.53
N ILE A 37 -4.59 -5.10 11.48
CA ILE A 37 -5.71 -5.17 10.53
C ILE A 37 -5.74 -6.53 9.81
N MET A 38 -4.58 -7.07 9.41
CA MET A 38 -4.57 -8.38 8.72
C MET A 38 -5.01 -9.52 9.64
N LYS A 39 -4.67 -9.47 10.94
CA LYS A 39 -5.13 -10.44 11.93
C LYS A 39 -6.63 -10.35 12.13
N GLU A 40 -7.16 -9.13 12.24
CA GLU A 40 -8.60 -8.89 12.35
C GLU A 40 -9.38 -9.41 11.13
N LEU A 41 -8.82 -9.22 9.93
CA LEU A 41 -9.42 -9.69 8.67
C LEU A 41 -9.12 -11.16 8.35
N ASN A 42 -8.35 -11.85 9.19
CA ASN A 42 -8.00 -13.27 9.02
C ASN A 42 -7.38 -13.60 7.65
N LEU A 43 -6.48 -12.74 7.15
CA LEU A 43 -5.92 -12.89 5.80
C LEU A 43 -4.99 -14.10 5.66
N SER A 44 -5.00 -14.72 4.47
CA SER A 44 -4.30 -15.97 4.21
C SER A 44 -2.78 -15.89 4.29
N LYS A 45 -2.18 -14.72 3.98
CA LYS A 45 -0.72 -14.52 3.93
C LYS A 45 -0.32 -13.17 4.48
N ALA A 46 0.84 -13.13 5.13
CA ALA A 46 1.43 -11.88 5.59
C ALA A 46 1.65 -10.89 4.43
N PRO A 47 1.16 -9.65 4.55
CA PRO A 47 1.41 -8.61 3.57
C PRO A 47 2.88 -8.25 3.56
N ARG A 48 3.35 -7.65 2.46
CA ARG A 48 4.68 -7.06 2.41
C ARG A 48 4.55 -5.58 2.07
N LEU A 49 4.98 -4.71 2.99
CA LEU A 49 5.18 -3.31 2.72
C LEU A 49 6.36 -3.14 1.76
N MET A 50 6.15 -2.47 0.64
CA MET A 50 7.22 -2.14 -0.30
C MET A 50 7.68 -0.72 -0.10
N ASP A 51 6.80 0.20 -0.44
CA ASP A 51 7.07 1.63 -0.44
C ASP A 51 6.24 2.25 0.70
N PHE A 52 6.85 3.16 1.44
CA PHE A 52 6.18 4.00 2.42
C PHE A 52 6.83 5.38 2.37
N PHE A 53 5.98 6.40 2.27
CA PHE A 53 6.36 7.79 2.27
C PHE A 53 5.51 8.50 3.31
N ARG A 54 6.19 9.13 4.27
CA ARG A 54 5.54 9.87 5.36
C ARG A 54 4.71 11.04 4.82
N PRO A 55 3.74 11.54 5.60
CA PRO A 55 2.94 12.72 5.22
C PRO A 55 3.78 13.95 4.83
N ASP A 56 4.90 14.16 5.51
CA ASP A 56 5.80 15.30 5.31
C ASP A 56 6.73 15.16 4.09
N SER A 57 6.74 14.00 3.43
CA SER A 57 7.64 13.76 2.30
C SER A 57 7.18 14.47 1.02
N GLU A 58 8.14 14.78 0.15
CA GLU A 58 7.85 15.36 -1.17
C GLU A 58 6.91 14.49 -2.01
N THR A 59 7.08 13.15 -1.94
CA THR A 59 6.22 12.21 -2.65
C THR A 59 4.77 12.28 -2.18
N SER A 60 4.54 12.37 -0.88
CA SER A 60 3.19 12.50 -0.30
C SER A 60 2.57 13.86 -0.62
N ARG A 61 3.36 14.96 -0.57
CA ARG A 61 2.89 16.28 -0.98
C ARG A 61 2.52 16.32 -2.46
N HIS A 62 3.33 15.69 -3.32
CA HIS A 62 3.04 15.56 -4.75
C HIS A 62 1.76 14.76 -4.99
N PHE A 63 1.56 13.64 -4.28
CA PHE A 63 0.31 12.89 -4.34
C PHE A 63 -0.90 13.78 -3.99
N CYS A 64 -0.80 14.56 -2.91
CA CYS A 64 -1.87 15.48 -2.47
C CYS A 64 -2.12 16.61 -3.48
N SER A 65 -1.09 17.13 -4.16
CA SER A 65 -1.27 18.18 -5.17
C SER A 65 -1.95 17.67 -6.44
N GLN A 66 -1.69 16.42 -6.82
CA GLN A 66 -2.37 15.74 -7.93
C GLN A 66 -3.82 15.33 -7.59
N ASN A 67 -4.20 15.32 -6.31
CA ASN A 67 -5.54 14.95 -5.84
C ASN A 67 -6.15 16.07 -4.98
N PRO A 68 -6.54 17.22 -5.58
CA PRO A 68 -6.96 18.40 -4.81
C PRO A 68 -8.24 18.20 -3.99
N ASN A 69 -9.12 17.27 -4.41
CA ASN A 69 -10.35 16.93 -3.68
C ASN A 69 -10.16 15.69 -2.78
N GLY A 70 -8.92 15.19 -2.66
CA GLY A 70 -8.59 14.04 -1.83
C GLY A 70 -8.15 14.42 -0.42
N PRO A 71 -7.82 13.41 0.41
CA PRO A 71 -7.34 13.65 1.76
C PRO A 71 -6.01 14.42 1.74
N ARG A 72 -5.89 15.39 2.64
CA ARG A 72 -4.70 16.26 2.79
C ARG A 72 -3.80 15.71 3.89
N GLU A 73 -2.51 16.07 3.82
CA GLU A 73 -1.51 15.72 4.85
C GLU A 73 -1.46 14.22 5.15
N VAL A 74 -1.63 13.40 4.11
CA VAL A 74 -1.56 11.93 4.21
C VAL A 74 -0.20 11.42 3.78
N GLY A 75 0.22 10.30 4.37
CA GLY A 75 1.29 9.49 3.82
C GLY A 75 0.78 8.60 2.68
N VAL A 76 1.68 8.07 1.88
CA VAL A 76 1.35 7.10 0.82
C VAL A 76 2.18 5.83 0.97
N MET A 77 1.56 4.68 0.72
CA MET A 77 2.23 3.38 0.80
C MET A 77 1.75 2.39 -0.26
N ILE A 78 2.59 1.39 -0.52
CA ILE A 78 2.25 0.26 -1.40
C ILE A 78 2.45 -1.06 -0.65
N LEU A 79 1.36 -1.81 -0.50
CA LEU A 79 1.33 -3.16 0.06
C LEU A 79 1.26 -4.22 -1.03
N ARG A 80 1.97 -5.32 -0.82
CA ARG A 80 1.75 -6.60 -1.52
C ARG A 80 0.86 -7.48 -0.67
N ILE A 81 -0.21 -8.01 -1.26
CA ILE A 81 -1.09 -9.00 -0.61
C ILE A 81 -1.33 -10.19 -1.54
N ALA A 82 -1.85 -11.30 -0.98
CA ALA A 82 -2.36 -12.39 -1.80
C ALA A 82 -3.56 -11.91 -2.61
N HIS A 83 -3.75 -12.48 -3.80
CA HIS A 83 -4.87 -12.06 -4.64
C HIS A 83 -6.23 -12.41 -3.99
N GLU A 84 -6.33 -13.57 -3.35
CA GLU A 84 -7.54 -14.02 -2.63
C GLU A 84 -7.93 -13.07 -1.49
N ASP A 85 -6.97 -12.43 -0.83
CA ASP A 85 -7.22 -11.51 0.29
C ASP A 85 -7.62 -10.09 -0.15
N THR A 86 -7.53 -9.79 -1.46
CA THR A 86 -7.79 -8.44 -1.97
C THR A 86 -9.22 -7.95 -1.73
N PRO A 87 -10.28 -8.76 -1.92
CA PRO A 87 -11.64 -8.34 -1.63
C PRO A 87 -11.84 -7.98 -0.15
N SER A 88 -11.35 -8.81 0.79
CA SER A 88 -11.49 -8.58 2.23
C SER A 88 -10.80 -7.29 2.68
N LEU A 89 -9.56 -7.06 2.22
CA LEU A 89 -8.85 -5.81 2.52
C LEU A 89 -9.60 -4.58 1.96
N ARG A 90 -10.09 -4.68 0.72
CA ARG A 90 -10.84 -3.58 0.09
C ARG A 90 -12.15 -3.31 0.82
N ALA A 91 -12.88 -4.34 1.23
CA ALA A 91 -14.12 -4.16 1.97
C ALA A 91 -13.90 -3.36 3.27
N ALA A 92 -12.80 -3.64 3.98
CA ALA A 92 -12.47 -2.93 5.22
C ALA A 92 -11.93 -1.50 5.01
N LEU A 93 -11.15 -1.27 3.94
CA LEU A 93 -10.37 -0.05 3.79
C LEU A 93 -10.79 0.85 2.61
N SER A 94 -11.85 0.55 1.85
CA SER A 94 -12.26 1.41 0.73
C SER A 94 -13.21 2.53 1.13
N GLU A 95 -13.80 2.46 2.32
CA GLU A 95 -14.72 3.48 2.81
C GLU A 95 -13.99 4.80 3.10
N PRO A 96 -14.61 5.98 2.85
CA PRO A 96 -14.00 7.28 3.13
C PRO A 96 -13.59 7.44 4.60
N THR A 97 -14.35 6.84 5.52
CA THR A 97 -14.09 6.86 6.97
C THR A 97 -12.95 5.94 7.39
N ALA A 98 -12.46 5.04 6.52
CA ALA A 98 -11.41 4.09 6.86
C ALA A 98 -10.10 4.79 7.29
N LEU A 99 -9.83 5.98 6.75
CA LEU A 99 -8.68 6.78 7.16
C LEU A 99 -8.74 7.19 8.63
N GLU A 100 -9.93 7.51 9.13
CA GLU A 100 -10.17 7.89 10.53
C GLU A 100 -10.22 6.64 11.42
N THR A 101 -10.98 5.63 11.02
CA THR A 101 -11.20 4.39 11.82
C THR A 101 -9.94 3.53 11.90
N HIS A 102 -9.28 3.30 10.77
CA HIS A 102 -8.15 2.36 10.67
C HIS A 102 -6.80 3.05 10.50
N GLY A 103 -6.77 4.37 10.32
CA GLY A 103 -5.55 5.11 10.03
C GLY A 103 -5.05 4.94 8.59
N MET A 104 -5.79 4.23 7.73
CA MET A 104 -5.41 3.99 6.35
C MET A 104 -6.62 3.71 5.47
N MET A 105 -6.52 4.11 4.20
CA MET A 105 -7.58 3.92 3.21
C MET A 105 -6.99 3.45 1.88
N THR A 106 -7.68 2.55 1.20
CA THR A 106 -7.29 2.05 -0.11
C THR A 106 -7.52 3.12 -1.17
N TYR A 107 -6.49 3.43 -1.93
CA TYR A 107 -6.57 4.35 -3.07
C TYR A 107 -6.67 3.60 -4.41
N THR A 108 -5.83 2.58 -4.62
CA THR A 108 -5.84 1.83 -5.88
C THR A 108 -5.35 0.40 -5.72
N THR A 109 -5.65 -0.46 -6.70
CA THR A 109 -5.19 -1.85 -6.73
C THR A 109 -4.80 -2.27 -8.14
N SER A 110 -3.76 -3.09 -8.28
CA SER A 110 -3.33 -3.63 -9.58
C SER A 110 -2.52 -4.93 -9.44
N GLY A 111 -2.43 -5.71 -10.51
CA GLY A 111 -1.48 -6.83 -10.60
C GLY A 111 -0.01 -6.40 -10.77
N LYS A 112 0.25 -5.12 -11.06
CA LYS A 112 1.60 -4.59 -11.35
C LYS A 112 1.90 -3.36 -10.48
N ILE A 113 2.99 -3.41 -9.69
CA ILE A 113 3.43 -2.29 -8.83
C ILE A 113 3.65 -1.01 -9.63
N ARG A 114 4.14 -1.14 -10.86
CA ARG A 114 4.34 -0.02 -11.78
C ARG A 114 3.06 0.80 -11.97
N LEU A 115 1.91 0.13 -12.10
CA LEU A 115 0.61 0.79 -12.31
C LEU A 115 0.10 1.44 -11.02
N VAL A 116 0.39 0.85 -9.85
CA VAL A 116 0.04 1.46 -8.57
C VAL A 116 0.87 2.74 -8.36
N ARG A 117 2.18 2.68 -8.59
CA ARG A 117 3.07 3.84 -8.48
C ARG A 117 2.64 4.98 -9.40
N GLU A 118 2.35 4.67 -10.66
CA GLU A 118 1.88 5.63 -11.66
C GLU A 118 0.61 6.36 -11.21
N ARG A 119 -0.39 5.61 -10.73
CA ARG A 119 -1.65 6.21 -10.22
C ARG A 119 -1.46 7.03 -8.94
N MET A 120 -0.45 6.71 -8.14
CA MET A 120 -0.13 7.43 -6.91
C MET A 120 0.93 8.53 -7.10
N GLY A 121 1.40 8.79 -8.33
CA GLY A 121 2.47 9.76 -8.57
C GLY A 121 3.81 9.39 -7.89
N ILE A 122 4.03 8.12 -7.55
CA ILE A 122 5.24 7.66 -6.89
C ILE A 122 6.33 7.42 -7.94
N ALA A 123 7.46 8.11 -7.81
CA ALA A 123 8.61 7.92 -8.67
C ALA A 123 9.14 6.47 -8.61
N ARG A 124 9.70 5.98 -9.72
CA ARG A 124 10.35 4.67 -9.71
C ARG A 124 11.62 4.76 -8.86
N PRO A 125 11.89 3.78 -7.98
CA PRO A 125 13.18 3.70 -7.31
C PRO A 125 14.31 3.68 -8.34
N LYS A 126 15.36 4.46 -8.11
CA LYS A 126 16.59 4.39 -8.92
C LYS A 126 17.14 2.97 -8.78
N ARG A 127 17.43 2.30 -9.90
CA ARG A 127 18.20 1.05 -9.87
C ARG A 127 19.65 1.46 -9.61
N ASN A 128 20.17 1.12 -8.43
CA ASN A 128 21.62 1.04 -8.28
C ASN A 128 22.03 -0.24 -9.02
N ASN A 129 22.75 -0.07 -10.13
CA ASN A 129 23.49 -1.16 -10.73
C ASN A 129 24.80 -1.28 -9.94
N ASP A 130 24.76 -1.98 -8.81
CA ASP A 130 25.97 -2.50 -8.16
C ASP A 130 26.17 -3.96 -8.61
#